data_AF-A0A6A9SX94-F1
#
_entry.id   AF-A0A6A9SX94-F1
#
_cell.length_a   1.000
_cell.length_b   1.000
_cell.length_c   1.000
_cell.angle_alpha   90.00
_cell.angle_beta   90.00
_cell.angle_gamma   90.00
#
_symmetry.space_group_name_H-M   'P 1'
#
loop_
_entity.id
_entity.type
_entity.pdbx_description
1 polymer ?
#
loop_
_entity_poly.entity_id
_entity_poly.type
_entity_poly.pdbx_seq_one_letter_code
_entity_poly.pdbx_strand_id
1 'polypeptide(L)' 'MTQRFSPGDRVRIDIPDVTDLDHERYHGREGTITEVIEDDASEETGDERDAVLYRIKFSDGETADFRWRDLRPPFEG' A
#
# COMPACT_ATOMS: atom_id res chain seq x y z
N MET A 1 -9.88 -14.21 -3.64
CA MET A 1 -8.90 -13.19 -3.23
C MET A 1 -9.57 -12.27 -2.23
N THR A 2 -9.01 -12.06 -1.04
CA THR A 2 -9.57 -11.12 -0.05
C THR A 2 -8.83 -9.80 -0.20
N GLN A 3 -9.28 -8.93 -1.12
CA GLN A 3 -8.79 -7.55 -1.16
C GLN A 3 -9.21 -6.86 0.15
N ARG A 4 -8.21 -6.41 0.93
CA ARG A 4 -8.43 -5.85 2.26
C ARG A 4 -8.83 -4.38 2.22
N PHE A 5 -8.49 -3.69 1.13
CA PHE A 5 -8.75 -2.29 0.91
C PHE A 5 -9.23 -2.06 -0.51
N SER A 6 -9.97 -0.99 -0.76
CA SER A 6 -10.50 -0.63 -2.08
C SER A 6 -10.09 0.81 -2.48
N PRO A 7 -10.14 1.17 -3.77
CA PRO A 7 -10.01 2.57 -4.17
C PRO A 7 -11.04 3.44 -3.44
N GLY A 8 -10.57 4.51 -2.82
CA GLY A 8 -11.35 5.40 -1.94
C GLY A 8 -11.13 5.15 -0.44
N ASP A 9 -10.57 3.99 -0.05
CA ASP A 9 -10.22 3.75 1.35
C ASP A 9 -9.05 4.63 1.79
N ARG A 10 -9.15 5.13 3.02
CA ARG A 10 -8.05 5.81 3.70
C ARG A 10 -7.23 4.78 4.45
N VAL A 11 -5.91 4.83 4.31
CA VAL A 11 -5.00 3.87 4.93
C VAL A 11 -3.78 4.59 5.48
N ARG A 12 -3.13 3.95 6.45
CA ARG A 12 -1.84 4.39 7.00
C ARG A 12 -0.74 3.48 6.46
N ILE A 13 0.36 4.08 6.05
CA ILE A 13 1.58 3.37 5.71
C ILE A 13 2.31 2.98 6.99
N ASP A 14 2.63 1.71 7.13
CA ASP A 14 3.27 1.09 8.29
C ASP A 14 4.39 0.18 7.79
N ILE A 15 5.51 0.78 7.38
CA ILE A 15 6.73 0.06 7.00
C ILE A 15 7.50 -0.23 8.30
N PRO A 16 7.56 -1.46 8.83
CA PRO A 16 8.25 -1.73 10.09
C PRO A 16 9.77 -1.74 9.94
N ASP A 17 10.28 -1.97 8.73
CA ASP A 17 11.71 -1.99 8.45
C ASP A 17 12.25 -0.56 8.43
N VAL A 18 13.13 -0.22 9.38
CA VAL A 18 13.71 1.13 9.50
C VAL A 18 14.89 1.38 8.56
N THR A 19 15.36 0.34 7.87
CA THR A 19 16.47 0.43 6.91
C THR A 19 15.99 0.70 5.49
N ASP A 20 14.71 0.48 5.22
CA ASP A 20 14.04 0.91 4.00
C ASP A 20 14.02 2.44 3.87
N LEU A 21 14.46 2.96 2.73
CA LEU A 21 14.40 4.41 2.45
C LEU A 21 12.96 4.93 2.44
N ASP A 22 12.01 4.06 2.07
CA ASP A 22 10.60 4.35 2.10
C ASP A 22 10.06 4.47 3.53
N HIS A 23 10.72 3.87 4.52
CA HIS A 23 10.36 4.04 5.92
C HIS A 23 10.42 5.51 6.33
N GLU A 24 11.55 6.17 6.12
CA GLU A 24 11.73 7.57 6.54
C GLU A 24 10.79 8.52 5.81
N ARG A 25 10.39 8.18 4.57
CA ARG A 25 9.55 9.03 3.72
C ARG A 25 8.05 8.78 3.89
N TYR A 26 7.65 7.55 4.19
CA TYR A 26 6.25 7.15 4.16
C TYR A 26 5.71 6.56 5.45
N HIS A 27 6.55 5.98 6.31
CA HIS A 27 6.08 5.38 7.56
C HIS A 27 5.26 6.38 8.40
N GLY A 28 4.08 5.96 8.84
CA GLY A 28 3.16 6.76 9.62
C GLY A 28 2.32 7.77 8.83
N ARG A 29 2.58 7.96 7.53
CA ARG A 29 1.75 8.82 6.69
C ARG A 29 0.42 8.15 6.35
N GLU A 30 -0.59 8.99 6.19
CA GLU A 30 -1.91 8.57 5.75
C GLU A 30 -2.17 9.03 4.32
N GLY A 31 -2.83 8.19 3.54
CA GLY A 31 -3.26 8.53 2.20
C GLY A 31 -4.52 7.79 1.81
N THR A 32 -4.99 8.07 0.61
CA THR A 32 -6.19 7.44 0.04
C THR A 32 -5.78 6.57 -1.12
N ILE A 33 -6.27 5.33 -1.14
CA ILE A 33 -6.05 4.43 -2.27
C ILE A 33 -6.76 4.99 -3.48
N THR A 34 -6.04 5.25 -4.55
CA THR A 34 -6.62 5.71 -5.82
C THR A 34 -6.78 4.58 -6.81
N GLU A 35 -5.96 3.52 -6.69
CA GLU A 35 -5.91 2.42 -7.65
C GLU A 35 -5.37 1.16 -6.97
N VAL A 36 -5.93 0.01 -7.33
CA VAL A 36 -5.42 -1.31 -6.96
C VAL A 36 -4.88 -1.94 -8.23
N ILE A 37 -3.57 -2.15 -8.26
CA ILE A 37 -2.85 -2.71 -9.39
C ILE A 37 -2.58 -4.17 -9.02
N GLU A 38 -3.35 -5.06 -9.64
CA GLU A 38 -3.08 -6.49 -9.62
C GLU A 38 -2.00 -6.71 -10.68
N ASP A 39 -0.79 -7.02 -10.23
CA ASP A 39 0.32 -7.35 -11.11
C ASP A 39 0.00 -8.71 -11.73
N ASP A 40 -0.61 -8.68 -12.92
CA ASP A 40 -0.88 -9.85 -13.76
C ASP A 40 0.42 -10.43 -14.35
N ALA A 41 1.57 -10.31 -13.66
CA ALA A 41 2.77 -11.09 -13.93
C ALA A 41 2.56 -12.54 -13.44
N SER A 42 1.51 -13.16 -13.95
CA SER A 42 1.26 -14.60 -13.81
C SER A 42 2.08 -15.35 -14.83
N GLU A 43 3.41 -15.24 -14.79
CA GLU A 43 4.30 -16.28 -15.32
C GLU A 43 5.56 -16.32 -14.43
N GLU A 44 5.61 -17.29 -13.52
CA GLU A 44 6.81 -17.71 -12.81
C GLU A 44 7.24 -16.84 -11.59
N THR A 45 6.66 -17.13 -10.43
CA THR A 45 7.35 -17.50 -9.17
C THR A 45 6.46 -17.16 -7.98
N GLY A 46 6.14 -18.18 -7.17
CA GLY A 46 5.05 -18.16 -6.20
C GLY A 46 5.16 -17.12 -5.09
N ASP A 47 4.18 -16.22 -5.02
CA ASP A 47 3.18 -16.14 -3.93
C ASP A 47 2.07 -15.18 -4.39
N GLU A 48 0.87 -15.70 -4.71
CA GLU A 48 -0.21 -14.97 -5.42
C GLU A 48 -0.77 -13.74 -4.69
N ARG A 49 -0.35 -13.50 -3.44
CA ARG A 49 -0.81 -12.37 -2.60
C ARG A 49 0.18 -11.22 -2.49
N ASP A 50 1.43 -11.40 -2.94
CA ASP A 50 2.42 -10.33 -3.01
C ASP A 50 2.33 -9.54 -4.33
N ALA A 51 1.51 -10.03 -5.28
CA ALA A 51 1.30 -9.44 -6.61
C ALA A 51 0.28 -8.28 -6.63
N VAL A 52 -0.20 -7.77 -5.48
CA VAL A 52 -1.18 -6.65 -5.46
C VAL A 52 -0.55 -5.41 -4.84
N LEU A 53 -0.41 -4.37 -5.66
CA LEU A 53 0.07 -3.05 -5.26
C LEU A 53 -1.11 -2.08 -5.14
N TYR A 54 -1.09 -1.26 -4.09
CA TYR A 54 -2.08 -0.24 -3.82
C TYR A 54 -1.43 1.11 -4.05
N ARG A 55 -1.91 1.84 -5.05
CA ARG A 55 -1.47 3.22 -5.29
C ARG A 55 -2.19 4.14 -4.35
N ILE A 56 -1.41 4.84 -3.53
CA ILE A 56 -1.90 5.75 -2.50
C ILE A 56 -1.52 7.17 -2.86
N LYS A 57 -2.52 8.05 -2.80
CA LYS A 57 -2.35 9.49 -2.94
C LYS A 57 -2.33 10.14 -1.56
N PHE A 58 -1.25 10.86 -1.28
CA PHE A 58 -1.08 11.65 -0.07
C PHE A 58 -1.66 13.06 -0.22
N SER A 59 -1.86 13.74 0.91
CA SER A 59 -2.41 15.10 0.92
C SER A 59 -1.56 16.14 0.19
N ASP A 60 -0.25 15.90 0.05
CA ASP A 60 0.69 16.78 -0.66
C ASP A 60 0.56 16.65 -2.19
N GLY A 61 -0.27 15.72 -2.68
CA GLY A 61 -0.41 15.41 -4.11
C GLY A 61 0.56 14.35 -4.60
N GLU A 62 1.55 13.97 -3.80
CA GLU A 62 2.42 12.82 -4.04
C GLU A 62 1.62 11.51 -4.10
N THR A 63 2.02 10.61 -5.00
CA THR A 63 1.47 9.26 -5.11
C THR A 63 2.60 8.25 -4.99
N ALA A 64 2.40 7.19 -4.20
CA ALA A 64 3.31 6.06 -4.13
C ALA A 64 2.54 4.74 -4.02
N ASP A 65 3.17 3.65 -4.43
CA ASP A 65 2.61 2.31 -4.45
C ASP A 65 3.15 1.48 -3.29
N PHE A 66 2.26 0.75 -2.62
CA PHE A 66 2.60 -0.06 -1.45
C PHE A 66 1.92 -1.42 -1.51
N ARG A 67 2.52 -2.41 -0.84
CA ARG A 67 1.91 -3.73 -0.67
C ARG A 67 0.91 -3.71 0.47
N TRP A 68 -0.06 -4.62 0.44
CA TRP A 68 -1.07 -4.73 1.50
C TRP A 68 -0.48 -4.95 2.91
N ARG A 69 0.76 -5.48 3.01
CA ARG A 69 1.47 -5.74 4.28
C ARG A 69 1.94 -4.45 4.96
N ASP A 70 2.29 -3.45 4.15
CA ASP A 70 2.71 -2.12 4.61
C ASP A 70 1.52 -1.20 4.82
N LEU A 71 0.29 -1.68 4.60
CA LEU A 71 -0.94 -0.91 4.81
C LEU A 71 -1.67 -1.34 6.07
N ARG A 72 -2.08 -0.33 6.83
CA ARG A 72 -2.92 -0.49 8.01
C ARG A 72 -4.20 0.32 7.86
N PRO A 73 -5.30 -0.14 8.49
CA PRO A 73 -6.49 0.69 8.60
C PRO A 73 -6.12 2.05 9.20
N PRO A 74 -6.87 3.11 8.84
CA PRO A 74 -6.65 4.42 9.42
C PRO A 74 -6.87 4.32 10.94
N PHE A 75 -6.33 5.27 11.70
CA PHE A 75 -6.65 5.30 13.13
C PHE A 75 -8.17 5.42 13.29
N GLU A 76 -8.79 4.46 13.99
CA GLU A 76 -10.19 4.62 14.39
C GLU A 76 -10.27 5.87 15.26
N GLY A 77 -10.94 6.89 14.75
CA GLY A 77 -11.29 8.10 15.47
C GLY A 77 -12.66 7.96 16.12
#